data_AF-A0A940PIN8-F1
#
_entry.id   AF-A0A940PIN8-F1
#
_cell.length_a   1.000
_cell.length_b   1.000
_cell.length_c   1.000
_cell.angle_alpha   90.00
_cell.angle_beta   90.00
_cell.angle_gamma   90.00
#
_symmetry.space_group_name_H-M   'P 1'
#
loop_
_entity.id
_entity.type
_entity.pdbx_description
1 polymer ?
#
loop_
_entity_poly.entity_id
_entity_poly.type
_entity_poly.pdbx_seq_one_letter_code
_entity_poly.pdbx_strand_id
1 'polypeptide(L)'
;MKIGYTVGGLDEVEHLKTHGNCDIVIRGKNYKEYREEFEQFLIDYSMYELVVRNVENTGLMILQLGAILEEFCEQINMLTFLEKETDSNEDYMNIIVKMSSRDKNVMRRRTKLGLENARKNGKRSGRPSLGKQTILKIRYLAQQELRGLREVAFLCDVSLGTVHKYATMSDETFKLLTNTFSD
;
A
#
# COMPACT_ATOMS: atom_id res chain seq x y z
N MET A 1 -32.28 -14.94 4.45
CA MET A 1 -31.43 -15.59 3.43
C MET A 1 -30.00 -15.38 3.86
N LYS A 2 -29.20 -16.45 3.89
CA LYS A 2 -27.80 -16.44 4.31
C LYS A 2 -26.89 -16.68 3.12
N ILE A 3 -25.86 -15.86 3.01
CA ILE A 3 -24.90 -15.92 1.91
C ILE A 3 -23.51 -16.14 2.49
N GLY A 4 -22.92 -17.27 2.12
CA GLY A 4 -21.58 -17.65 2.52
C GLY A 4 -20.52 -17.05 1.60
N TYR A 5 -19.34 -16.75 2.13
CA TYR A 5 -18.15 -16.45 1.33
C TYR A 5 -16.98 -17.35 1.73
N THR A 6 -16.26 -17.86 0.73
CA THR A 6 -15.01 -18.61 0.96
C THR A 6 -14.07 -18.54 -0.25
N VAL A 7 -12.76 -18.46 -0.01
CA VAL A 7 -11.73 -18.74 -1.03
C VAL A 7 -11.33 -20.21 -1.09
N GLY A 8 -11.93 -21.04 -0.23
CA GLY A 8 -11.61 -22.45 -0.06
C GLY A 8 -12.19 -23.38 -1.13
N GLY A 9 -11.95 -24.67 -0.92
CA GLY A 9 -12.39 -25.76 -1.78
C GLY A 9 -13.90 -26.05 -1.71
N LEU A 10 -14.30 -27.17 -2.29
CA LEU A 10 -15.70 -27.63 -2.26
C LEU A 10 -16.14 -28.07 -0.86
N ASP A 11 -15.20 -28.55 -0.06
CA ASP A 11 -15.36 -28.89 1.36
C ASP A 11 -15.79 -27.67 2.19
N GLU A 12 -15.15 -26.52 1.98
CA GLU A 12 -15.51 -25.27 2.65
C GLU A 12 -16.90 -24.76 2.21
N VAL A 13 -17.23 -24.95 0.94
CA VAL A 13 -18.57 -24.62 0.41
C VAL A 13 -19.64 -25.48 1.06
N GLU A 14 -19.40 -26.79 1.16
CA GLU A 14 -20.31 -27.72 1.81
C GLU A 14 -20.45 -27.36 3.30
N HIS A 15 -19.35 -27.07 3.98
CA HIS A 15 -19.37 -26.64 5.37
C HIS A 15 -20.24 -25.39 5.59
N LEU A 16 -20.11 -24.37 4.74
CA LEU A 16 -20.95 -23.16 4.83
C LEU A 16 -22.43 -23.45 4.56
N LYS A 17 -22.75 -24.40 3.68
CA LYS A 17 -24.13 -24.84 3.45
C LYS A 17 -24.70 -25.60 4.64
N THR A 18 -23.96 -26.54 5.22
CA THR A 18 -24.47 -27.44 6.26
C THR A 18 -24.40 -26.85 7.66
N HIS A 19 -23.30 -26.17 8.00
CA HIS A 19 -23.07 -25.61 9.35
C HIS A 19 -23.39 -24.11 9.39
N GLY A 20 -23.10 -23.39 8.31
CA GLY A 20 -23.46 -21.99 8.17
C GLY A 20 -24.93 -21.76 7.80
N ASN A 21 -25.63 -22.81 7.37
CA ASN A 21 -26.99 -22.74 6.80
C ASN A 21 -27.09 -21.70 5.67
N CYS A 22 -26.06 -21.61 4.82
CA CYS A 22 -26.03 -20.67 3.71
C CYS A 22 -26.86 -21.18 2.53
N ASP A 23 -27.79 -20.36 2.05
CA ASP A 23 -28.60 -20.63 0.85
C ASP A 23 -27.72 -20.58 -0.41
N ILE A 24 -26.79 -19.61 -0.43
CA ILE A 24 -25.87 -19.36 -1.54
C ILE A 24 -24.46 -19.25 -0.96
N VAL A 25 -23.45 -19.75 -1.68
CA VAL A 25 -22.05 -19.57 -1.30
C VAL A 25 -21.29 -18.98 -2.49
N ILE A 26 -20.69 -17.81 -2.25
CA ILE A 26 -19.83 -17.11 -3.19
C ILE A 26 -18.40 -17.59 -2.97
N ARG A 27 -17.72 -17.92 -4.06
CA ARG A 27 -16.33 -18.36 -4.03
C ARG A 27 -15.43 -17.30 -4.61
N GLY A 28 -14.43 -16.89 -3.85
CA GLY A 28 -13.32 -16.12 -4.38
C GLY A 28 -12.50 -16.99 -5.34
N LYS A 29 -12.01 -16.40 -6.44
CA LYS A 29 -11.37 -17.16 -7.54
C LYS A 29 -9.94 -16.72 -7.78
N ASN A 30 -9.62 -15.45 -7.56
CA ASN A 30 -8.32 -14.90 -7.89
C ASN A 30 -7.60 -14.38 -6.65
N TYR A 31 -6.52 -15.07 -6.25
CA TYR A 31 -5.73 -14.72 -5.07
C TYR A 31 -5.17 -13.29 -5.08
N LYS A 32 -4.97 -12.69 -6.26
CA LYS A 32 -4.51 -11.30 -6.39
C LYS A 32 -5.62 -10.28 -6.15
N GLU A 33 -6.87 -10.72 -6.23
CA GLU A 33 -8.07 -9.89 -6.22
C GLU A 33 -9.01 -10.26 -5.05
N TYR A 34 -8.58 -11.14 -4.12
CA TYR A 34 -9.42 -11.55 -2.98
C TYR A 34 -9.92 -10.37 -2.15
N ARG A 35 -9.16 -9.27 -2.09
CA ARG A 35 -9.60 -8.06 -1.40
C ARG A 35 -10.81 -7.46 -2.11
N GLU A 36 -10.68 -7.20 -3.40
CA GLU A 36 -11.72 -6.62 -4.24
C GLU A 36 -12.95 -7.53 -4.32
N GLU A 37 -12.74 -8.86 -4.46
CA GLU A 37 -13.80 -9.86 -4.46
C GLU A 37 -14.57 -9.90 -3.13
N PHE A 38 -13.88 -9.80 -1.99
CA PHE A 38 -14.51 -9.78 -0.67
C PHE A 38 -15.26 -8.46 -0.42
N GLU A 39 -14.68 -7.32 -0.78
CA GLU A 39 -15.35 -6.01 -0.71
C GLU A 39 -16.61 -6.01 -1.57
N GLN A 40 -16.54 -6.52 -2.81
CA GLN A 40 -17.69 -6.63 -3.70
C GLN A 40 -18.77 -7.56 -3.12
N PHE A 41 -18.37 -8.66 -2.49
CA PHE A 41 -19.30 -9.53 -1.77
C PHE A 41 -20.05 -8.79 -0.64
N LEU A 42 -19.35 -8.00 0.18
CA LEU A 42 -20.00 -7.21 1.23
C LEU A 42 -20.99 -6.18 0.64
N ILE A 43 -20.67 -5.58 -0.51
CA ILE A 43 -21.50 -4.58 -1.18
C ILE A 43 -22.74 -5.23 -1.81
N ASP A 44 -22.53 -6.21 -2.70
CA ASP A 44 -23.58 -6.85 -3.50
C ASP A 44 -24.64 -7.52 -2.63
N TYR A 45 -24.23 -8.00 -1.46
CA TYR A 45 -25.07 -8.77 -0.55
C TYR A 45 -25.35 -8.06 0.77
N SER A 46 -25.10 -6.75 0.85
CA SER A 46 -25.30 -5.91 2.04
C SER A 46 -26.71 -5.96 2.66
N MET A 47 -27.72 -6.47 1.94
CA MET A 47 -29.09 -6.65 2.44
C MET A 47 -29.36 -8.04 3.07
N TYR A 48 -28.36 -8.93 3.11
CA TYR A 48 -28.51 -10.31 3.57
C TYR A 48 -27.59 -10.63 4.75
N GLU A 49 -27.87 -11.76 5.42
CA GLU A 49 -26.98 -12.30 6.43
C GLU A 49 -25.74 -12.90 5.76
N LEU A 50 -24.57 -12.34 6.06
CA LEU A 50 -23.30 -12.73 5.46
C LEU A 50 -22.57 -13.67 6.43
N VAL A 51 -22.07 -14.78 5.90
CA VAL A 51 -21.42 -15.81 6.73
C VAL A 51 -20.05 -16.13 6.16
N VAL A 52 -19.06 -16.11 7.02
CA VAL A 52 -17.71 -16.60 6.73
C VAL A 52 -17.36 -17.61 7.81
N ARG A 53 -16.64 -18.67 7.47
CA ARG A 53 -16.26 -19.68 8.46
C ARG A 53 -15.24 -19.11 9.45
N ASN A 54 -14.08 -18.69 8.97
CA ASN A 54 -13.04 -18.04 9.76
C ASN A 54 -12.26 -17.01 8.90
N VAL A 55 -11.25 -16.36 9.50
CA VAL A 55 -10.43 -15.34 8.80
C VAL A 55 -9.74 -15.92 7.56
N GLU A 56 -9.25 -17.16 7.59
CA GLU A 56 -8.52 -17.78 6.49
C GLU A 56 -9.40 -17.96 5.24
N ASN A 57 -10.69 -18.25 5.44
CA ASN A 57 -11.67 -18.37 4.36
C ASN A 57 -11.92 -17.06 3.61
N THR A 58 -11.53 -15.90 4.14
CA THR A 58 -11.58 -14.63 3.39
C THR A 58 -10.48 -14.54 2.33
N GLY A 59 -9.38 -15.30 2.50
CA GLY A 59 -8.16 -15.16 1.71
C GLY A 59 -7.35 -13.90 2.03
N LEU A 60 -7.73 -13.16 3.08
CA LEU A 60 -7.13 -11.87 3.43
C LEU A 60 -6.18 -12.01 4.62
N MET A 61 -5.11 -11.22 4.60
CA MET A 61 -4.30 -11.01 5.79
C MET A 61 -5.09 -10.21 6.83
N ILE A 62 -4.82 -10.41 8.12
CA ILE A 62 -5.43 -9.64 9.23
C ILE A 62 -5.36 -8.13 8.98
N LEU A 63 -4.25 -7.64 8.44
CA LEU A 63 -4.08 -6.22 8.10
C LEU A 63 -5.12 -5.73 7.08
N GLN A 64 -5.40 -6.53 6.04
CA GLN A 64 -6.38 -6.22 5.00
C GLN A 64 -7.80 -6.37 5.55
N LEU A 65 -8.12 -7.50 6.18
CA LEU A 65 -9.44 -7.76 6.72
C LEU A 65 -9.82 -6.70 7.75
N GLY A 66 -8.94 -6.37 8.70
CA GLY A 66 -9.23 -5.34 9.70
C GLY A 66 -9.46 -3.95 9.09
N ALA A 67 -8.81 -3.62 7.96
CA ALA A 67 -9.07 -2.37 7.25
C ALA A 67 -10.46 -2.37 6.60
N ILE A 68 -10.87 -3.49 5.98
CA ILE A 68 -12.21 -3.66 5.41
C ILE A 68 -13.28 -3.59 6.50
N LEU A 69 -13.07 -4.28 7.63
CA LEU A 69 -14.02 -4.27 8.74
C LEU A 69 -14.22 -2.86 9.31
N GLU A 70 -13.16 -2.05 9.33
CA GLU A 70 -13.22 -0.64 9.76
C GLU A 70 -13.91 0.25 8.70
N GLU A 71 -13.67 0.00 7.41
CA GLU A 71 -14.23 0.78 6.29
C GLU A 71 -15.72 0.50 6.06
N PHE A 72 -16.15 -0.75 6.25
CA PHE A 72 -17.52 -1.20 5.97
C PHE A 72 -18.34 -1.43 7.24
N CYS A 73 -17.99 -0.78 8.36
CA CYS A 73 -18.60 -1.03 9.67
C CYS A 73 -20.13 -0.89 9.68
N GLU A 74 -20.70 -0.04 8.83
CA GLU A 74 -22.15 0.13 8.67
C GLU A 74 -22.81 -1.01 7.85
N GLN A 75 -22.13 -1.52 6.81
CA GLN A 75 -22.63 -2.63 5.97
C GLN A 75 -22.37 -4.03 6.59
N ILE A 76 -21.48 -4.12 7.58
CA ILE A 76 -21.00 -5.37 8.18
C ILE A 76 -21.87 -5.86 9.35
N ASN A 77 -22.90 -5.11 9.76
CA ASN A 77 -23.78 -5.51 10.86
C ASN A 77 -24.41 -6.91 10.71
N MET A 78 -24.46 -7.45 9.48
CA MET A 78 -24.97 -8.79 9.19
C MET A 78 -23.90 -9.84 8.88
N LEU A 79 -22.61 -9.49 8.97
CA LEU A 79 -21.50 -10.41 8.78
C LEU A 79 -21.23 -11.21 10.06
N THR A 80 -21.17 -12.54 9.94
CA THR A 80 -20.88 -13.45 11.04
C THR A 80 -19.74 -14.41 10.71
N PHE A 81 -18.80 -14.55 11.66
CA PHE A 81 -17.79 -15.61 11.67
C PHE A 81 -18.30 -16.83 12.45
N LEU A 82 -18.29 -18.01 11.82
CA LEU A 82 -18.75 -19.25 12.45
C LEU A 82 -17.77 -19.73 13.54
N GLU A 83 -16.51 -19.86 13.18
CA GLU A 83 -15.42 -20.31 14.05
C GLU A 83 -14.72 -19.10 14.70
N LYS A 84 -15.51 -18.33 15.45
CA LYS A 84 -14.98 -17.26 16.31
C LYS A 84 -14.46 -17.84 17.63
N GLU A 85 -13.35 -17.31 18.10
CA GLU A 85 -12.76 -17.67 19.40
C GLU A 85 -13.35 -16.87 20.57
N THR A 86 -14.46 -16.17 20.32
CA THR A 86 -15.15 -15.32 21.30
C THR A 86 -16.64 -15.61 21.29
N ASP A 87 -17.31 -15.34 22.40
CA ASP A 87 -18.76 -15.55 22.51
C ASP A 87 -19.55 -14.60 21.58
N SER A 88 -19.08 -13.37 21.42
CA SER A 88 -19.67 -12.35 20.54
C SER A 88 -18.93 -12.23 19.22
N ASN A 89 -19.68 -12.13 18.12
CA ASN A 89 -19.14 -11.84 16.79
C ASN A 89 -18.61 -10.41 16.69
N GLU A 90 -19.25 -9.46 17.36
CA GLU A 90 -18.79 -8.06 17.42
C GLU A 90 -17.42 -7.97 18.12
N ASP A 91 -17.24 -8.70 19.22
CA ASP A 91 -15.96 -8.77 19.91
C ASP A 91 -14.88 -9.40 19.03
N TYR A 92 -15.22 -10.45 18.28
CA TYR A 92 -14.29 -11.08 17.35
C TYR A 92 -13.82 -10.08 16.28
N MET A 93 -14.75 -9.37 15.64
CA MET A 93 -14.43 -8.34 14.64
C MET A 93 -13.60 -7.21 15.24
N ASN A 94 -13.95 -6.75 16.44
CA ASN A 94 -13.18 -5.73 17.17
C ASN A 94 -11.74 -6.19 17.47
N ILE A 95 -11.52 -7.47 17.78
CA ILE A 95 -10.19 -8.03 17.97
C ILE A 95 -9.41 -7.99 16.66
N ILE A 96 -10.01 -8.39 15.53
CA ILE A 96 -9.37 -8.34 14.21
C ILE A 96 -8.95 -6.91 13.85
N VAL A 97 -9.83 -5.92 14.04
CA VAL A 97 -9.51 -4.49 13.77
C VAL A 97 -8.37 -4.01 14.66
N LYS A 98 -8.39 -4.34 15.97
CA LYS A 98 -7.31 -3.99 16.91
C LYS A 98 -5.99 -4.65 16.54
N MET A 99 -6.00 -5.92 16.11
CA MET A 99 -4.80 -6.63 15.66
C MET A 99 -4.24 -6.00 14.39
N SER A 100 -5.07 -5.71 13.39
CA SER A 100 -4.69 -5.01 12.17
C SER A 100 -3.97 -3.68 12.47
N SER A 101 -4.56 -2.88 13.35
CA SER A 101 -3.98 -1.60 13.79
C SER A 101 -2.61 -1.77 14.47
N ARG A 102 -2.44 -2.81 15.28
CA ARG A 102 -1.17 -3.12 15.95
C ARG A 102 -0.10 -3.56 14.95
N ASP A 103 -0.45 -4.45 14.03
CA ASP A 103 0.47 -4.94 13.00
C ASP A 103 0.96 -3.79 12.11
N LYS A 104 0.06 -2.89 11.71
CA LYS A 104 0.41 -1.68 10.97
C LYS A 104 1.46 -0.84 11.71
N ASN A 105 1.32 -0.68 13.02
CA ASN A 105 2.27 0.07 13.84
C ASN A 105 3.62 -0.66 14.00
N VAL A 106 3.61 -1.99 14.16
CA VAL A 106 4.82 -2.81 14.22
C VAL A 106 5.59 -2.72 12.91
N MET A 107 4.91 -2.87 11.76
CA MET A 107 5.51 -2.74 10.42
C MET A 107 6.14 -1.35 10.20
N ARG A 108 5.42 -0.28 10.58
CA ARG A 108 5.95 1.09 10.52
C ARG A 108 7.21 1.25 11.36
N ARG A 109 7.21 0.75 12.60
CA ARG A 109 8.36 0.82 13.51
C ARG A 109 9.56 0.07 12.94
N ARG A 110 9.37 -1.18 12.48
CA ARG A 110 10.44 -1.99 11.87
C ARG A 110 11.03 -1.33 10.64
N THR A 111 10.18 -0.77 9.77
CA THR A 111 10.62 -0.04 8.57
C THR A 111 11.45 1.18 8.94
N LYS A 112 10.99 1.98 9.91
CA LYS A 112 11.72 3.16 10.39
C LYS A 112 13.09 2.78 10.95
N LEU A 113 13.17 1.77 11.82
CA LEU A 113 14.44 1.28 12.37
C LEU A 113 15.38 0.75 11.28
N GLY A 114 14.86 0.03 10.29
CA GLY A 114 15.64 -0.45 9.15
C GLY A 114 16.21 0.71 8.31
N LEU A 115 15.42 1.75 8.05
CA LEU A 115 15.87 2.94 7.35
C LEU A 115 16.93 3.72 8.14
N GLU A 116 16.75 3.87 9.45
CA GLU A 116 17.72 4.52 10.33
C GLU A 116 19.05 3.76 10.35
N ASN A 117 19.02 2.44 10.47
CA ASN A 117 20.22 1.60 10.43
C ASN A 117 20.93 1.67 9.06
N ALA A 118 20.16 1.64 7.96
CA ALA A 118 20.72 1.82 6.62
C ALA A 118 21.42 3.18 6.47
N ARG A 119 20.79 4.26 6.97
CA ARG A 119 21.38 5.61 6.95
C ARG A 119 22.66 5.70 7.78
N LYS A 120 22.68 5.10 8.98
CA LYS A 120 23.88 5.01 9.83
C LYS A 120 25.03 4.29 9.12
N ASN A 121 24.73 3.29 8.31
CA ASN A 121 25.70 2.55 7.51
C ASN A 121 26.05 3.24 6.18
N GLY A 122 25.78 4.54 6.05
CA GLY A 122 26.13 5.34 4.86
C GLY A 122 25.21 5.14 3.65
N LYS A 123 24.16 4.30 3.73
CA LYS A 123 23.23 4.09 2.62
C LYS A 123 22.27 5.29 2.52
N ARG A 124 22.50 6.16 1.54
CA ARG A 124 21.58 7.25 1.19
C ARG A 124 20.34 6.67 0.49
N SER A 125 19.17 6.94 1.05
CA SER A 125 17.87 6.56 0.48
C SER A 125 17.37 7.65 -0.48
N GLY A 126 16.65 7.27 -1.52
CA GLY A 126 16.04 8.21 -2.49
C GLY A 126 16.50 7.97 -3.93
N ARG A 127 15.99 8.78 -4.86
CA ARG A 127 16.45 8.74 -6.25
C ARG A 127 17.91 9.18 -6.31
N PRO A 128 18.79 8.47 -7.03
CA PRO A 128 20.16 8.91 -7.26
C PRO A 128 20.18 10.35 -7.76
N SER A 129 21.03 11.17 -7.15
CA SER A 129 21.24 12.55 -7.59
C SER A 129 21.82 12.57 -9.00
N LEU A 130 21.51 13.63 -9.75
CA LEU A 130 22.18 13.89 -11.03
C LEU A 130 23.70 13.98 -10.82
N GLY A 131 24.48 13.39 -11.74
CA GLY A 131 25.94 13.42 -11.64
C GLY A 131 26.52 14.82 -11.74
N LYS A 132 27.61 15.09 -11.01
CA LYS A 132 28.32 16.38 -10.95
C LYS A 132 28.59 16.96 -12.34
N GLN A 133 29.05 16.13 -13.28
CA GLN A 133 29.36 16.54 -14.65
C GLN A 133 28.14 17.09 -15.39
N THR A 134 26.98 16.46 -15.23
CA THR A 134 25.73 16.91 -15.86
C THR A 134 25.27 18.23 -15.25
N ILE A 135 25.38 18.37 -13.92
CA ILE A 135 25.07 19.62 -13.21
C ILE A 135 25.95 20.78 -13.71
N LEU A 136 27.26 20.54 -13.85
CA LEU A 136 28.22 21.51 -14.40
C LEU A 136 27.89 21.89 -15.85
N LYS A 137 27.60 20.89 -16.69
CA LYS A 137 27.22 21.08 -18.08
C LYS A 137 25.96 21.95 -18.22
N ILE A 138 24.94 21.69 -17.40
CA ILE A 138 23.70 22.49 -17.37
C ILE A 138 24.02 23.96 -17.06
N ARG A 139 24.80 24.23 -16.01
CA ARG A 139 25.10 25.62 -15.60
C ARG A 139 25.91 26.35 -16.66
N TYR A 140 26.93 25.70 -17.21
CA TYR A 140 27.74 26.26 -18.28
C TYR A 140 26.88 26.62 -19.49
N LEU A 141 26.07 25.68 -19.99
CA LEU A 141 25.25 25.90 -21.18
C LEU A 141 24.14 26.95 -20.97
N ALA A 142 23.58 27.05 -19.76
CA ALA A 142 22.54 28.02 -19.45
C ALA A 142 23.08 29.46 -19.27
N GLN A 143 24.36 29.62 -18.88
CA GLN A 143 25.01 30.93 -18.74
C GLN A 143 25.56 31.47 -20.06
N GLN A 144 25.84 30.60 -21.04
CA GLN A 144 26.11 31.03 -22.40
C GLN A 144 24.77 31.50 -23.01
N GLU A 145 24.56 32.82 -23.13
CA GLU A 145 23.30 33.47 -23.57
C GLU A 145 22.77 33.00 -24.95
N LEU A 146 23.48 32.11 -25.63
CA LEU A 146 23.17 31.57 -26.94
C LEU A 146 22.23 30.35 -26.93
N ARG A 147 21.85 29.79 -25.76
CA ARG A 147 21.00 28.59 -25.70
C ARG A 147 19.78 28.77 -24.80
N GLY A 148 18.60 28.44 -25.32
CA GLY A 148 17.37 28.42 -24.53
C GLY A 148 17.35 27.23 -23.56
N LEU A 149 16.72 27.39 -22.39
CA LEU A 149 16.67 26.35 -21.34
C LEU A 149 16.08 25.00 -21.81
N ARG A 150 15.16 25.02 -22.78
CA ARG A 150 14.63 23.79 -23.41
C ARG A 150 15.69 23.04 -24.20
N GLU A 151 16.55 23.76 -24.92
CA GLU A 151 17.64 23.15 -25.68
C GLU A 151 18.70 22.57 -24.72
N VAL A 152 19.00 23.27 -23.62
CA VAL A 152 19.88 22.76 -22.57
C VAL A 152 19.33 21.46 -21.96
N ALA A 153 18.01 21.37 -21.75
CA ALA A 153 17.37 20.17 -21.24
C ALA A 153 17.56 18.98 -22.17
N PHE A 154 17.38 19.20 -23.48
CA PHE A 154 17.63 18.20 -24.51
C PHE A 154 19.10 17.76 -24.57
N LEU A 155 20.04 18.71 -24.57
CA LEU A 155 21.49 18.43 -24.68
C LEU A 155 22.08 17.73 -23.44
N CYS A 156 21.43 17.87 -22.29
CA CYS A 156 21.84 17.26 -21.03
C CYS A 156 21.02 16.02 -20.67
N ASP A 157 20.05 15.63 -21.50
CA ASP A 157 19.12 14.51 -21.27
C ASP A 157 18.44 14.58 -19.88
N VAL A 158 17.89 15.76 -19.57
CA VAL A 158 17.19 16.02 -18.30
C VAL A 158 15.87 16.75 -18.52
N SER A 159 15.02 16.75 -17.50
CA SER A 159 13.80 17.54 -17.54
C SER A 159 14.09 19.04 -17.55
N LEU A 160 13.17 19.83 -18.13
CA LEU A 160 13.24 21.29 -18.10
C LEU A 160 13.28 21.83 -16.65
N GLY A 161 12.55 21.21 -15.72
CA GLY A 161 12.59 21.56 -14.30
C GLY A 161 13.97 21.34 -13.66
N THR A 162 14.69 20.30 -14.08
CA THR A 162 16.07 20.05 -13.67
C THR A 162 16.99 21.18 -14.16
N VAL A 163 16.81 21.63 -15.40
CA VAL A 163 17.58 22.77 -15.94
C VAL A 163 17.29 24.04 -15.16
N HIS A 164 16.02 24.41 -14.97
CA HIS A 164 15.65 25.59 -14.17
C HIS A 164 16.30 25.56 -12.79
N LYS A 165 16.20 24.42 -12.07
CA LYS A 165 16.78 24.25 -10.74
C LYS A 165 18.27 24.60 -10.67
N TYR A 166 19.07 24.18 -11.65
CA TYR A 166 20.53 24.37 -11.62
C TYR A 166 20.99 25.65 -12.33
N ALA A 167 20.22 26.15 -13.31
CA ALA A 167 20.49 27.39 -14.01
C ALA A 167 20.27 28.62 -13.11
N THR A 168 19.23 28.61 -12.26
CA THR A 168 18.88 29.77 -11.40
C THR A 168 19.46 29.68 -9.98
N MET A 169 20.28 28.66 -9.70
CA MET A 169 20.90 28.46 -8.38
C MET A 169 22.00 29.52 -8.16
N SER A 170 22.05 30.17 -6.99
CA SER A 170 23.10 31.18 -6.69
C SER A 170 24.52 30.57 -6.75
N ASP A 171 25.52 31.39 -7.05
CA ASP A 171 26.92 30.92 -7.15
C ASP A 171 27.44 30.30 -5.86
N GLU A 172 27.04 30.85 -4.71
CA GLU A 172 27.37 30.30 -3.39
C GLU A 172 26.78 28.89 -3.20
N THR A 173 25.49 28.73 -3.49
CA THR A 173 24.78 27.44 -3.37
C THR A 173 25.37 26.41 -4.33
N PHE A 174 25.71 26.84 -5.55
CA PHE A 174 26.30 25.95 -6.55
C PHE A 174 27.69 25.47 -6.15
N LYS A 175 28.55 26.36 -5.65
CA LYS A 175 29.90 26.00 -5.15
C LYS A 175 29.82 24.99 -4.01
N LEU A 176 28.95 25.23 -3.02
CA LEU A 176 28.68 24.29 -1.93
C LEU A 176 28.26 22.91 -2.46
N LEU A 177 27.33 22.89 -3.42
CA LEU A 177 26.85 21.66 -4.04
C LEU A 177 27.99 20.91 -4.73
N THR A 178 28.78 21.58 -5.59
CA THR A 178 29.87 20.94 -6.35
C THR A 178 31.04 20.46 -5.48
N ASN A 179 31.28 21.09 -4.33
CA ASN A 179 32.32 20.69 -3.38
C ASN A 179 31.94 19.42 -2.60
N THR A 180 30.65 19.17 -2.39
CA THR A 180 30.17 17.91 -1.74
C THR A 180 30.23 16.67 -2.63
N PHE A 181 30.64 16.80 -3.90
CA PHE A 181 30.91 15.68 -4.81
C PHE A 181 32.40 15.36 -4.94
N SER A 182 33.23 15.86 -4.03
CA SER A 182 34.67 15.59 -3.97
C SER A 182 34.95 14.61 -2.83
N ASP A 183 34.49 13.38 -3.00
CA ASP A 183 34.91 12.16 -2.30
C ASP A 183 34.62 10.96 -3.23
#